data_AF-A0A520CK82-F1
#
_entry.id   AF-A0A520CK82-F1
#
_cell.length_a   1.000
_cell.length_b   1.000
_cell.length_c   1.000
_cell.angle_alpha   90.00
_cell.angle_beta   90.00
_cell.angle_gamma   90.00
#
_symmetry.space_group_name_H-M   'P 1'
#
loop_
_entity.id
_entity.type
_entity.pdbx_description
1 polymer ?
#
loop_
_entity_poly.entity_id
_entity_poly.type
_entity_poly.pdbx_seq_one_letter_code
_entity_poly.pdbx_strand_id
1 'polypeptide(L)'
;MTLPSPSDWTFELIETYHAEIAATAKGFGLDVYPNQLEVITAEQMMDAYSSVGMPMLYRHWSYGKQFISTEKNYRRGHMGLAYEIVINSDPCIAYLMEENTMAMQALVIAHAAYGHNSFFKGNYLFRMWTDASSIIDYLVYARHYIAECEERHGVDVVEETLDSCHALMNYGVDRYRRPQKRSLAQESAQRAEREQHLQQQVNDLWRTLPRQGGQAAEASATRRFPEEPQENLLYFIEKNAALLEPWQREVVRIVRKIAQYFYPQRQTQVMNEGWATFWHYTLLNTMYDRGLLADGFMMEWLSSHTGVIFQPPVGHRAYSGINPYALGFSMFTDLRRICE
;
A
#
# COMPACT_ATOMS: atom_id res chain seq x y z
N MET A 1 -8.83 -35.17 12.31
CA MET A 1 -8.81 -34.90 13.77
C MET A 1 -8.85 -33.40 13.92
N THR A 2 -9.70 -32.87 14.79
CA THR A 2 -9.86 -31.42 14.99
C THR A 2 -8.55 -30.81 15.48
N LEU A 3 -8.16 -29.66 14.91
CA LEU A 3 -6.96 -28.93 15.28
C LEU A 3 -7.12 -28.34 16.69
N PRO A 4 -6.05 -28.29 17.49
CA PRO A 4 -6.09 -27.65 18.79
C PRO A 4 -6.21 -26.13 18.63
N SER A 5 -7.01 -25.48 19.49
CA SER A 5 -7.20 -24.02 19.52
C SER A 5 -6.99 -23.44 20.93
N PRO A 6 -5.78 -23.58 21.51
CA PRO A 6 -5.42 -22.93 22.76
C PRO A 6 -5.44 -21.39 22.65
N SER A 7 -5.54 -20.70 23.79
CA SER A 7 -5.37 -19.25 23.85
C SER A 7 -3.97 -18.83 23.43
N ASP A 8 -2.95 -19.55 23.92
CA ASP A 8 -1.55 -19.35 23.54
C ASP A 8 -1.20 -20.19 22.31
N TRP A 9 -0.42 -19.66 21.38
CA TRP A 9 -0.03 -20.34 20.14
C TRP A 9 1.47 -20.67 20.13
N THR A 10 1.89 -21.57 19.23
CA THR A 10 3.30 -21.83 18.91
C THR A 10 3.53 -21.69 17.41
N PHE A 11 4.78 -21.49 16.97
CA PHE A 11 5.10 -21.38 15.55
C PHE A 11 4.69 -22.64 14.78
N GLU A 12 4.87 -23.82 15.36
CA GLU A 12 4.46 -25.10 14.76
C GLU A 12 2.94 -25.18 14.58
N LEU A 13 2.18 -24.62 15.53
CA LEU A 13 0.73 -24.59 15.43
C LEU A 13 0.28 -23.59 14.37
N ILE A 14 0.89 -22.40 14.30
CA ILE A 14 0.65 -21.43 13.22
C ILE A 14 0.91 -22.07 11.86
N GLU A 15 2.03 -22.76 11.69
CA GLU A 15 2.36 -23.45 10.43
C GLU A 15 1.36 -24.56 10.10
N THR A 16 0.88 -25.29 11.11
CA THR A 16 -0.16 -26.32 10.91
C THR A 16 -1.46 -25.69 10.40
N TYR A 17 -1.93 -24.61 11.03
CA TYR A 17 -3.12 -23.89 10.55
C TYR A 17 -2.90 -23.28 9.18
N HIS A 18 -1.74 -22.66 8.94
CA HIS A 18 -1.36 -22.10 7.65
C HIS A 18 -1.44 -23.16 6.55
N ALA A 19 -0.89 -24.37 6.77
CA ALA A 19 -0.95 -25.47 5.81
C ALA A 19 -2.38 -25.93 5.50
N GLU A 20 -3.25 -26.04 6.51
CA GLU A 20 -4.65 -26.45 6.31
C GLU A 20 -5.49 -25.36 5.63
N ILE A 21 -5.25 -24.08 5.95
CA ILE A 21 -5.84 -22.94 5.23
C ILE A 21 -5.32 -22.94 3.78
N ALA A 22 -4.03 -23.17 3.54
CA ALA A 22 -3.43 -23.27 2.21
C ALA A 22 -4.09 -24.37 1.38
N ALA A 23 -4.26 -25.56 1.96
CA ALA A 23 -4.90 -26.70 1.30
C ALA A 23 -6.36 -26.38 0.96
N THR A 24 -7.08 -25.71 1.86
CA THR A 24 -8.47 -25.29 1.64
C THR A 24 -8.56 -24.24 0.54
N ALA A 25 -7.72 -23.20 0.59
CA ALA A 25 -7.64 -22.15 -0.43
C ALA A 25 -7.28 -22.69 -1.81
N LYS A 26 -6.32 -23.62 -1.88
CA LYS A 26 -5.96 -24.32 -3.12
C LYS A 26 -7.12 -25.15 -3.66
N GLY A 27 -7.92 -25.76 -2.79
CA GLY A 27 -9.13 -26.48 -3.17
C GLY A 27 -10.18 -25.61 -3.89
N PHE A 28 -10.23 -24.32 -3.56
CA PHE A 28 -11.07 -23.32 -4.25
C PHE A 28 -10.38 -22.67 -5.47
N GLY A 29 -9.11 -22.98 -5.72
CA GLY A 29 -8.34 -22.39 -6.82
C GLY A 29 -7.90 -20.95 -6.57
N LEU A 30 -7.73 -20.51 -5.32
CA LEU A 30 -7.18 -19.18 -5.03
C LEU A 30 -5.75 -19.08 -5.56
N ASP A 31 -5.52 -18.06 -6.40
CA ASP A 31 -4.19 -17.70 -6.86
C ASP A 31 -3.59 -16.63 -5.95
N VAL A 32 -2.49 -16.96 -5.27
CA VAL A 32 -1.81 -16.10 -4.28
C VAL A 32 -0.31 -16.04 -4.56
N TYR A 33 0.35 -14.96 -4.15
CA TYR A 33 1.81 -14.93 -4.05
C TYR A 33 2.26 -15.87 -2.92
N PRO A 34 3.50 -16.39 -2.92
CA PRO A 34 4.04 -17.11 -1.78
C PRO A 34 3.88 -16.28 -0.50
N ASN A 35 3.43 -16.89 0.59
CA ASN A 35 3.20 -16.21 1.86
C ASN A 35 4.47 -16.22 2.72
N GLN A 36 4.75 -15.08 3.36
CA GLN A 36 5.71 -14.93 4.43
C GLN A 36 4.96 -14.41 5.67
N LEU A 37 4.82 -15.26 6.69
CA LEU A 37 4.15 -14.90 7.94
C LEU A 37 5.20 -14.35 8.91
N GLU A 38 4.97 -13.15 9.44
CA GLU A 38 5.85 -12.53 10.43
C GLU A 38 5.06 -12.18 11.69
N VAL A 39 5.49 -12.71 12.84
CA VAL A 39 4.88 -12.34 14.12
C VAL A 39 5.55 -11.07 14.65
N ILE A 40 4.74 -10.08 15.01
CA ILE A 40 5.20 -8.78 15.51
C ILE A 40 4.47 -8.39 16.80
N THR A 41 5.14 -7.58 17.62
CA THR A 41 4.58 -7.01 18.86
C THR A 41 3.55 -5.92 18.53
N ALA A 42 2.68 -5.58 19.48
CA ALA A 42 1.77 -4.44 19.30
C ALA A 42 2.49 -3.11 19.01
N GLU A 43 3.69 -2.89 19.55
CA GLU A 43 4.50 -1.69 19.28
C GLU A 43 4.96 -1.65 17.82
N GLN A 44 5.51 -2.77 17.33
CA GLN A 44 5.92 -2.91 15.93
C GLN A 44 4.73 -2.75 14.97
N MET A 45 3.56 -3.26 15.34
CA MET A 45 2.34 -3.08 14.55
C MET A 45 1.92 -1.62 14.48
N MET A 46 1.96 -0.86 15.59
CA MET A 46 1.65 0.56 15.57
C MET A 46 2.63 1.37 14.71
N ASP A 47 3.92 1.01 14.77
CA ASP A 47 4.96 1.63 13.93
C ASP A 47 4.69 1.36 12.44
N ALA A 48 4.39 0.10 12.09
CA ALA A 48 4.00 -0.29 10.75
C ALA A 48 2.72 0.43 10.28
N TYR A 49 1.70 0.59 11.12
CA TYR A 49 0.48 1.35 10.78
C TYR A 49 0.75 2.83 10.50
N SER A 50 1.64 3.43 11.29
CA SER A 50 2.01 4.83 11.14
C SER A 50 2.74 5.12 9.83
N SER A 51 3.44 4.11 9.30
CA SER A 51 4.17 4.12 8.04
C SER A 51 3.38 3.50 6.86
N VAL A 52 2.04 3.46 6.95
CA VAL A 52 1.14 2.94 5.89
C VAL A 52 1.36 1.45 5.60
N GLY A 53 1.69 0.68 6.63
CA GLY A 53 1.91 -0.77 6.56
C GLY A 53 3.30 -1.17 6.06
N MET A 54 4.24 -0.24 5.92
CA MET A 54 5.58 -0.50 5.38
C MET A 54 6.67 -0.06 6.36
N PRO A 55 7.28 -0.99 7.13
CA PRO A 55 8.32 -0.68 8.11
C PRO A 55 9.56 0.02 7.54
N MET A 56 9.74 -0.02 6.22
CA MET A 56 10.90 0.52 5.51
C MET A 56 10.66 1.88 4.85
N LEU A 57 9.56 2.58 5.16
CA LEU A 57 9.40 3.96 4.72
C LEU A 57 10.45 4.89 5.35
N TYR A 58 10.77 5.99 4.66
CA TYR A 58 11.59 7.05 5.26
C TYR A 58 10.83 7.74 6.39
N ARG A 59 11.57 8.39 7.29
CA ARG A 59 11.00 9.11 8.43
C ARG A 59 10.34 10.40 7.96
N HIS A 60 9.17 10.67 8.50
CA HIS A 60 8.45 11.93 8.28
C HIS A 60 7.57 12.24 9.49
N TRP A 61 7.49 13.50 9.92
CA TRP A 61 6.77 13.88 11.12
C TRP A 61 5.27 13.54 11.07
N SER A 62 4.67 13.54 9.87
CA SER A 62 3.25 13.21 9.69
C SER A 62 2.95 11.77 10.09
N TYR A 63 3.88 10.84 9.86
CA TYR A 63 3.79 9.44 10.30
C TYR A 63 3.87 9.36 11.83
N GLY A 64 4.78 10.09 12.46
CA GLY A 64 4.85 10.18 13.93
C GLY A 64 3.57 10.74 14.56
N LYS A 65 2.95 11.75 13.93
CA LYS A 65 1.64 12.26 14.36
C LYS A 65 0.55 11.20 14.25
N GLN A 66 0.55 10.42 13.17
CA GLN A 66 -0.38 9.31 12.97
C GLN A 66 -0.16 8.21 14.01
N PHE A 67 1.10 7.85 14.30
CA PHE A 67 1.47 6.91 15.37
C PHE A 67 0.86 7.30 16.71
N ILE A 68 1.09 8.54 17.16
CA ILE A 68 0.58 9.03 18.46
C ILE A 68 -0.96 9.01 18.49
N SER A 69 -1.61 9.28 17.36
CA SER A 69 -3.07 9.21 17.25
C SER A 69 -3.58 7.77 17.38
N THR A 70 -2.97 6.84 16.65
CA THR A 70 -3.29 5.40 16.68
C THR A 70 -3.05 4.81 18.06
N GLU A 71 -1.90 5.08 18.67
CA GLU A 71 -1.53 4.62 20.02
C GLU A 71 -2.52 5.12 21.07
N LYS A 72 -2.89 6.42 21.04
CA LYS A 72 -3.87 6.98 21.97
C LYS A 72 -5.25 6.34 21.83
N ASN A 73 -5.69 6.05 20.62
CA ASN A 73 -6.97 5.40 20.37
C ASN A 73 -6.95 3.95 20.87
N TYR A 74 -5.84 3.23 20.66
CA TYR A 74 -5.64 1.88 21.16
C TYR A 74 -5.62 1.81 22.68
N ARG A 75 -4.77 2.62 23.36
CA ARG A 75 -4.69 2.64 24.83
C ARG A 75 -6.02 2.97 25.51
N ARG A 76 -6.88 3.72 24.84
CA ARG A 76 -8.22 4.09 25.32
C ARG A 76 -9.30 3.02 25.03
N GLY A 77 -8.94 1.91 24.39
CA GLY A 77 -9.89 0.84 24.02
C GLY A 77 -10.92 1.26 22.98
N HIS A 78 -10.74 2.40 22.32
CA HIS A 78 -11.68 2.90 21.29
C HIS A 78 -11.48 2.23 19.93
N MET A 79 -10.41 1.45 19.78
CA MET A 79 -10.03 0.78 18.55
C MET A 79 -9.48 -0.59 18.94
N GLY A 80 -10.17 -1.66 18.54
CA GLY A 80 -9.53 -2.96 18.42
C GLY A 80 -8.48 -2.81 17.32
N LEU A 81 -7.22 -3.15 17.60
CA LEU A 81 -6.20 -3.17 16.54
C LEU A 81 -6.74 -4.01 15.39
N ALA A 82 -6.59 -3.49 14.17
CA ALA A 82 -6.75 -4.33 13.00
C ALA A 82 -5.73 -5.45 13.14
N TYR A 83 -6.22 -6.68 13.15
CA TYR A 83 -5.49 -7.87 13.59
C TYR A 83 -4.29 -8.23 12.71
N GLU A 84 -4.11 -7.48 11.61
CA GLU A 84 -3.21 -7.76 10.53
C GLU A 84 -2.55 -6.48 10.00
N ILE A 85 -1.43 -6.66 9.31
CA ILE A 85 -0.98 -5.78 8.22
C ILE A 85 -0.54 -6.68 7.08
N VAL A 86 -0.93 -6.38 5.84
CA VAL A 86 -0.46 -7.09 4.65
C VAL A 86 0.32 -6.18 3.72
N ILE A 87 1.52 -6.60 3.32
CA ILE A 87 2.30 -5.94 2.27
C ILE A 87 2.13 -6.71 0.97
N ASN A 88 1.67 -6.00 -0.07
CA ASN A 88 1.63 -6.54 -1.43
C ASN A 88 3.04 -6.59 -2.03
N SER A 89 3.76 -7.66 -1.68
CA SER A 89 5.07 -8.03 -2.21
C SER A 89 5.08 -9.48 -2.72
N ASP A 90 6.17 -9.90 -3.37
CA ASP A 90 6.40 -11.29 -3.78
C ASP A 90 7.74 -11.77 -3.17
N PRO A 91 7.73 -12.48 -2.02
CA PRO A 91 6.57 -13.04 -1.31
C PRO A 91 5.69 -12.00 -0.61
N CYS A 92 4.40 -12.30 -0.45
CA CYS A 92 3.43 -11.48 0.28
C CYS A 92 3.69 -11.60 1.78
N ILE A 93 3.95 -10.47 2.44
CA ILE A 93 4.24 -10.44 3.87
C ILE A 93 2.94 -10.18 4.63
N ALA A 94 2.57 -11.08 5.54
CA ALA A 94 1.43 -10.92 6.42
C ALA A 94 1.91 -10.89 7.87
N TYR A 95 1.62 -9.78 8.54
CA TYR A 95 1.99 -9.55 9.93
C TYR A 95 0.90 -10.07 10.87
N LEU A 96 1.32 -10.90 11.81
CA LEU A 96 0.51 -11.51 12.85
C LEU A 96 0.83 -10.84 14.19
N MET A 97 -0.19 -10.36 14.91
CA MET A 97 0.04 -9.85 16.28
C MET A 97 0.36 -10.99 17.24
N GLU A 98 1.35 -10.82 18.09
CA GLU A 98 1.68 -11.84 19.10
C GLU A 98 0.57 -12.05 20.13
N GLU A 99 -0.19 -11.00 20.44
CA GLU A 99 -1.26 -11.03 21.45
C GLU A 99 -2.55 -11.69 20.95
N ASN A 100 -2.63 -12.08 19.67
CA ASN A 100 -3.77 -12.79 19.12
C ASN A 100 -3.84 -14.22 19.67
N THR A 101 -5.06 -14.68 19.98
CA THR A 101 -5.32 -16.11 20.21
C THR A 101 -5.13 -16.93 18.94
N MET A 102 -5.04 -18.26 19.04
CA MET A 102 -4.92 -19.10 17.85
C MET A 102 -6.11 -18.94 16.88
N ALA A 103 -7.33 -18.70 17.39
CA ALA A 103 -8.49 -18.43 16.55
C ALA A 103 -8.32 -17.14 15.74
N MET A 104 -7.80 -16.10 16.39
CA MET A 104 -7.52 -14.82 15.74
C MET A 104 -6.34 -14.91 14.78
N GLN A 105 -5.29 -15.68 15.09
CA GLN A 105 -4.19 -15.94 14.14
C GLN A 105 -4.69 -16.62 12.87
N ALA A 106 -5.53 -17.65 13.00
CA ALA A 106 -6.11 -18.34 11.86
C ALA A 106 -7.03 -17.43 11.04
N LEU A 107 -7.81 -16.56 11.70
CA LEU A 107 -8.61 -15.53 11.04
C LEU A 107 -7.75 -14.59 10.20
N VAL A 108 -6.66 -14.08 10.78
CA VAL A 108 -5.72 -13.19 10.11
C VAL A 108 -5.04 -13.88 8.94
N ILE A 109 -4.55 -15.10 9.12
CA ILE A 109 -3.92 -15.86 8.03
C ILE A 109 -4.91 -16.02 6.87
N ALA A 110 -6.14 -16.45 7.14
CA ALA A 110 -7.15 -16.60 6.10
C ALA A 110 -7.52 -15.25 5.42
N HIS A 111 -7.54 -14.16 6.18
CA HIS A 111 -7.90 -12.83 5.70
C HIS A 111 -6.77 -12.15 4.91
N ALA A 112 -5.60 -11.97 5.54
CA ALA A 112 -4.45 -11.27 4.97
C ALA A 112 -3.67 -12.13 3.97
N ALA A 113 -3.24 -13.33 4.39
CA ALA A 113 -2.34 -14.17 3.60
C ALA A 113 -3.03 -14.86 2.41
N TYR A 114 -4.37 -15.00 2.42
CA TYR A 114 -5.12 -15.59 1.31
C TYR A 114 -6.14 -14.62 0.69
N GLY A 115 -6.93 -13.94 1.52
CA GLY A 115 -7.90 -12.96 1.05
C GLY A 115 -7.26 -11.78 0.32
N HIS A 116 -6.56 -10.91 1.03
CA HIS A 116 -5.90 -9.75 0.42
C HIS A 116 -4.85 -10.15 -0.61
N ASN A 117 -4.02 -11.15 -0.32
CA ASN A 117 -3.01 -11.63 -1.26
C ASN A 117 -3.62 -12.02 -2.62
N SER A 118 -4.71 -12.83 -2.63
CA SER A 118 -5.37 -13.19 -3.89
C SER A 118 -6.02 -12.01 -4.59
N PHE A 119 -6.53 -11.04 -3.83
CA PHE A 119 -7.04 -9.79 -4.39
C PHE A 119 -5.93 -9.00 -5.09
N PHE A 120 -4.80 -8.79 -4.43
CA PHE A 120 -3.67 -8.05 -4.98
C PHE A 120 -3.12 -8.71 -6.24
N LYS A 121 -2.94 -10.04 -6.22
CA LYS A 121 -2.43 -10.80 -7.38
C LYS A 121 -3.39 -10.79 -8.56
N GLY A 122 -4.70 -10.92 -8.30
CA GLY A 122 -5.72 -11.02 -9.34
C GLY A 122 -6.19 -9.67 -9.91
N ASN A 123 -6.12 -8.59 -9.12
CA ASN A 123 -6.72 -7.31 -9.48
C ASN A 123 -5.92 -6.55 -10.55
N TYR A 124 -6.61 -6.10 -11.60
CA TYR A 124 -5.98 -5.44 -12.73
C TYR A 124 -5.27 -4.12 -12.36
N LEU A 125 -5.77 -3.35 -11.38
CA LEU A 125 -5.15 -2.11 -10.95
C LEU A 125 -3.82 -2.39 -10.26
N PHE A 126 -3.76 -3.38 -9.38
CA PHE A 126 -2.51 -3.77 -8.73
C PHE A 126 -1.48 -4.25 -9.77
N ARG A 127 -1.88 -5.10 -10.72
CA ARG A 127 -1.00 -5.57 -11.79
C ARG A 127 -0.49 -4.46 -12.72
N MET A 128 -1.19 -3.33 -12.81
CA MET A 128 -0.80 -2.18 -13.64
C MET A 128 0.09 -1.18 -12.90
N TRP A 129 -0.20 -0.94 -11.62
CA TRP A 129 0.35 0.18 -10.86
C TRP A 129 1.39 -0.23 -9.82
N THR A 130 1.42 -1.51 -9.43
CA THR A 130 2.35 -2.05 -8.44
C THR A 130 3.31 -3.04 -9.09
N ASP A 131 4.53 -3.10 -8.55
CA ASP A 131 5.49 -4.15 -8.84
C ASP A 131 5.86 -4.84 -7.53
N ALA A 132 5.17 -5.93 -7.24
CA ALA A 132 5.25 -6.63 -5.96
C ALA A 132 6.66 -7.20 -5.68
N SER A 133 7.43 -7.54 -6.72
CA SER A 133 8.77 -8.11 -6.55
C SER A 133 9.83 -7.08 -6.20
N SER A 134 9.67 -5.81 -6.60
CA SER A 134 10.70 -4.77 -6.44
C SER A 134 10.35 -3.68 -5.41
N ILE A 135 9.14 -3.71 -4.84
CA ILE A 135 8.70 -2.67 -3.91
C ILE A 135 9.57 -2.59 -2.65
N ILE A 136 9.95 -3.74 -2.08
CA ILE A 136 10.75 -3.77 -0.84
C ILE A 136 12.11 -3.13 -1.08
N ASP A 137 12.82 -3.54 -2.13
CA ASP A 137 14.12 -2.96 -2.51
C ASP A 137 14.01 -1.45 -2.77
N TYR A 138 12.90 -1.04 -3.38
CA TYR A 138 12.65 0.37 -3.66
C TYR A 138 12.47 1.21 -2.40
N LEU A 139 11.77 0.69 -1.39
CA LEU A 139 11.58 1.38 -0.11
C LEU A 139 12.88 1.47 0.68
N VAL A 140 13.67 0.39 0.69
CA VAL A 140 15.01 0.38 1.29
C VAL A 140 15.89 1.46 0.66
N TYR A 141 15.91 1.51 -0.68
CA TYR A 141 16.60 2.57 -1.42
C TYR A 141 16.11 3.96 -1.04
N ALA A 142 14.78 4.18 -1.04
CA ALA A 142 14.20 5.48 -0.70
C ALA A 142 14.58 5.94 0.71
N ARG A 143 14.53 5.05 1.69
CA ARG A 143 14.93 5.33 3.08
C ARG A 143 16.40 5.74 3.17
N HIS A 144 17.30 4.98 2.55
CA HIS A 144 18.72 5.31 2.56
C HIS A 144 19.02 6.63 1.84
N TYR A 145 18.33 6.87 0.72
CA TYR A 145 18.50 8.09 -0.05
C TYR A 145 18.09 9.34 0.72
N ILE A 146 16.94 9.29 1.41
CA ILE A 146 16.48 10.40 2.25
C ILE A 146 17.46 10.63 3.41
N ALA A 147 17.92 9.57 4.08
CA ALA A 147 18.89 9.69 5.16
C ALA A 147 20.22 10.32 4.69
N GLU A 148 20.76 9.92 3.53
CA GLU A 148 21.94 10.58 2.95
C GLU A 148 21.68 12.05 2.60
N CYS A 149 20.47 12.40 2.15
CA CYS A 149 20.12 13.79 1.88
C CYS A 149 20.08 14.61 3.18
N GLU A 150 19.51 14.07 4.25
CA GLU A 150 19.47 14.72 5.57
C GLU A 150 20.88 15.00 6.10
N GLU A 151 21.80 14.04 5.95
CA GLU A 151 23.20 14.20 6.35
C GLU A 151 23.94 15.27 5.55
N ARG A 152 23.67 15.38 4.23
CA ARG A 152 24.39 16.29 3.33
C ARG A 152 23.80 17.70 3.28
N HIS A 153 22.48 17.82 3.31
CA HIS A 153 21.76 19.08 3.06
C HIS A 153 21.08 19.65 4.31
N GLY A 154 21.07 18.89 5.41
CA GLY A 154 20.40 19.26 6.65
C GLY A 154 18.93 18.81 6.68
N VAL A 155 18.45 18.45 7.87
CA VAL A 155 17.11 17.90 8.08
C VAL A 155 16.02 18.87 7.64
N ASP A 156 16.10 20.14 8.05
CA ASP A 156 15.06 21.14 7.80
C ASP A 156 14.77 21.33 6.29
N VAL A 157 15.81 21.36 5.46
CA VAL A 157 15.70 21.58 4.00
C VAL A 157 15.11 20.35 3.29
N VAL A 158 15.49 19.16 3.74
CA VAL A 158 14.95 17.90 3.21
C VAL A 158 13.49 17.73 3.63
N GLU A 159 13.16 18.05 4.88
CA GLU A 159 11.79 18.02 5.41
C GLU A 159 10.87 18.98 4.66
N GLU A 160 11.29 20.23 4.42
CA GLU A 160 10.50 21.21 3.64
C GLU A 160 10.19 20.70 2.21
N THR A 161 11.18 20.06 1.58
CA THR A 161 11.01 19.44 0.26
C THR A 161 10.04 18.25 0.32
N LEU A 162 10.19 17.38 1.31
CA LEU A 162 9.31 16.24 1.54
C LEU A 162 7.87 16.66 1.83
N ASP A 163 7.67 17.63 2.72
CA ASP A 163 6.36 18.20 3.07
C ASP A 163 5.63 18.71 1.83
N SER A 164 6.34 19.46 0.99
CA SER A 164 5.82 19.97 -0.28
C SER A 164 5.38 18.83 -1.21
N CYS A 165 6.16 17.75 -1.27
CA CYS A 165 5.82 16.57 -2.07
C CYS A 165 4.63 15.81 -1.48
N HIS A 166 4.57 15.63 -0.15
CA HIS A 166 3.48 14.95 0.55
C HIS A 166 2.15 15.68 0.39
N ALA A 167 2.15 17.01 0.40
CA ALA A 167 0.96 17.82 0.12
C ALA A 167 0.37 17.52 -1.27
N LEU A 168 1.21 17.16 -2.24
CA LEU A 168 0.83 16.84 -3.61
C LEU A 168 0.68 15.34 -3.88
N MET A 169 0.89 14.47 -2.89
CA MET A 169 0.92 13.01 -3.05
C MET A 169 -0.36 12.46 -3.72
N ASN A 170 -1.53 13.00 -3.39
CA ASN A 170 -2.82 12.57 -3.95
C ASN A 170 -3.03 12.97 -5.43
N TYR A 171 -2.17 13.86 -5.94
CA TYR A 171 -2.11 14.29 -7.34
C TYR A 171 -0.86 13.75 -8.03
N GLY A 172 -0.15 12.80 -7.41
CA GLY A 172 1.05 12.15 -7.92
C GLY A 172 0.80 10.94 -8.83
N VAL A 173 -0.44 10.76 -9.30
CA VAL A 173 -0.86 9.54 -10.02
C VAL A 173 -1.63 9.91 -11.28
N ASP A 174 -1.29 9.28 -12.40
CA ASP A 174 -2.04 9.41 -13.65
C ASP A 174 -3.27 8.50 -13.59
N ARG A 175 -4.48 9.05 -13.45
CA ARG A 175 -5.69 8.23 -13.24
C ARG A 175 -6.20 7.63 -14.55
N TYR A 176 -5.97 8.33 -15.66
CA TYR A 176 -6.51 7.99 -16.97
C TYR A 176 -5.47 7.47 -17.96
N ARG A 177 -4.17 7.70 -17.71
CA ARG A 177 -3.08 7.28 -18.60
C ARG A 177 -2.52 5.94 -18.15
N ARG A 178 -2.79 4.88 -18.92
CA ARG A 178 -2.25 3.54 -18.68
C ARG A 178 -0.73 3.56 -18.86
N PRO A 179 0.08 3.22 -17.84
CA PRO A 179 1.49 2.95 -18.05
C PRO A 179 1.59 1.70 -18.91
N GLN A 180 1.96 1.84 -20.20
CA GLN A 180 2.35 0.66 -20.97
C GLN A 180 3.61 0.07 -20.32
N LYS A 181 3.66 -1.25 -20.12
CA LYS A 181 4.91 -1.95 -19.78
C LYS A 181 5.94 -1.59 -20.84
N ARG A 182 6.91 -0.77 -20.45
CA ARG A 182 7.87 -0.21 -21.39
C ARG A 182 8.88 -1.30 -21.75
N SER A 183 9.21 -1.40 -23.04
CA SER A 183 10.25 -2.32 -23.50
C SER A 183 11.61 -1.88 -22.97
N LEU A 184 12.54 -2.82 -22.77
CA LEU A 184 13.96 -2.55 -22.43
C LEU A 184 14.59 -1.50 -23.37
N ALA A 185 14.17 -1.47 -24.64
CA ALA A 185 14.61 -0.47 -25.60
C ALA A 185 14.13 0.95 -25.24
N GLN A 186 12.92 1.10 -24.71
CA GLN A 186 12.35 2.39 -24.28
C GLN A 186 12.99 2.86 -22.96
N GLU A 187 13.33 1.93 -22.06
CA GLU A 187 14.05 2.27 -20.82
C GLU A 187 15.50 2.72 -21.09
N SER A 188 16.18 2.07 -22.04
CA SER A 188 17.50 2.45 -22.51
C SER A 188 17.50 3.81 -23.22
N ALA A 189 16.52 4.05 -24.10
CA ALA A 189 16.36 5.34 -24.76
C ALA A 189 16.11 6.48 -23.77
N GLN A 190 15.28 6.26 -22.73
CA GLN A 190 15.10 7.26 -21.68
C GLN A 190 16.32 7.41 -20.77
N ARG A 191 17.15 6.38 -20.62
CA ARG A 191 18.44 6.52 -19.91
C ARG A 191 19.38 7.43 -20.68
N ALA A 192 19.47 7.23 -22.00
CA ALA A 192 20.24 8.10 -22.88
C ALA A 192 19.67 9.53 -22.95
N GLU A 193 18.34 9.68 -22.94
CA GLU A 193 17.67 10.99 -22.88
C GLU A 193 17.88 11.69 -21.53
N ARG A 194 17.87 10.94 -20.43
CA ARG A 194 18.22 11.44 -19.08
C ARG A 194 19.68 11.90 -19.03
N GLU A 195 20.59 11.12 -19.61
CA GLU A 195 22.01 11.49 -19.75
C GLU A 195 22.18 12.74 -20.62
N GLN A 196 21.47 12.84 -21.74
CA GLN A 196 21.49 14.03 -22.59
C GLN A 196 20.91 15.27 -21.91
N HIS A 197 19.82 15.15 -21.15
CA HIS A 197 19.23 16.29 -20.43
C HIS A 197 20.14 16.79 -19.30
N LEU A 198 20.80 15.86 -18.58
CA LEU A 198 21.88 16.21 -17.65
C LEU A 198 23.04 16.90 -18.37
N GLN A 199 23.41 16.43 -19.56
CA GLN A 199 24.46 17.03 -20.39
C GLN A 199 24.09 18.45 -20.89
N GLN A 200 22.81 18.69 -21.18
CA GLN A 200 22.29 20.00 -21.61
C GLN A 200 22.27 21.01 -20.45
N GLN A 201 21.89 20.59 -19.24
CA GLN A 201 21.95 21.45 -18.05
C GLN A 201 23.39 21.82 -17.67
N VAL A 202 24.37 20.93 -17.91
CA VAL A 202 25.80 21.26 -17.74
C VAL A 202 26.31 22.24 -18.82
N ASN A 203 25.68 22.28 -20.01
CA ASN A 203 26.07 23.16 -21.11
C ASN A 203 25.58 24.61 -20.97
N ASP A 204 24.56 24.88 -20.14
CA ASP A 204 24.09 26.25 -19.87
C ASP A 204 25.04 27.04 -18.94
N LEU A 205 25.98 26.36 -18.26
CA LEU A 205 27.08 26.99 -17.51
C LEU A 205 28.18 27.58 -18.41
N TRP A 206 28.14 27.37 -19.74
CA TRP A 206 29.16 27.86 -20.69
C TRP A 206 28.63 28.84 -21.75
N ARG A 207 27.46 29.44 -21.58
CA ARG A 207 26.95 30.49 -22.48
C ARG A 207 27.28 31.91 -21.99
N THR A 208 28.57 32.18 -21.80
CA THR A 208 29.10 33.55 -21.71
C THR A 208 29.28 34.14 -23.11
N LEU A 209 28.19 34.55 -23.75
CA LEU A 209 28.24 35.46 -24.90
C LEU A 209 27.23 36.59 -24.71
N PRO A 210 27.65 37.88 -24.81
CA PRO A 210 26.73 39.00 -24.73
C PRO A 210 25.83 38.99 -25.97
N ARG A 211 24.51 39.00 -25.74
CA ARG A 211 23.52 39.18 -26.82
C ARG A 211 23.56 40.64 -27.29
N GLN A 212 24.09 40.86 -28.50
CA GLN A 212 23.90 42.13 -29.20
C GLN A 212 22.47 42.21 -29.74
N GLY A 213 21.75 43.22 -29.24
CA GLY A 213 20.86 44.11 -29.99
C GLY A 213 19.86 43.53 -30.99
N GLY A 214 18.60 43.44 -30.55
CA GLY A 214 17.46 43.97 -31.29
C GLY A 214 16.91 43.15 -32.46
N GLN A 215 15.78 42.51 -32.23
CA GLN A 215 14.61 42.63 -33.11
C GLN A 215 13.32 42.18 -32.39
N ALA A 216 12.34 43.07 -32.48
CA ALA A 216 10.90 42.96 -32.25
C ALA A 216 10.39 41.86 -31.31
N ALA A 217 9.80 42.32 -30.20
CA ALA A 217 8.78 41.58 -29.47
C ALA A 217 7.58 41.31 -30.40
N GLU A 218 7.61 40.19 -31.12
CA GLU A 218 6.38 39.51 -31.48
C GLU A 218 5.73 39.08 -30.17
N ALA A 219 4.47 39.47 -29.99
CA ALA A 219 3.65 39.07 -28.87
C ALA A 219 3.71 37.54 -28.76
N SER A 220 4.50 37.08 -27.78
CA SER A 220 4.55 35.69 -27.34
C SER A 220 3.13 35.30 -26.96
N ALA A 221 2.40 34.74 -27.93
CA ALA A 221 1.22 33.94 -27.64
C ALA A 221 1.73 32.92 -26.64
N THR A 222 1.33 33.07 -25.38
CA THR A 222 1.81 32.26 -24.26
C THR A 222 1.62 30.82 -24.66
N ARG A 223 2.69 30.16 -25.14
CA ARG A 223 2.60 28.77 -25.59
C ARG A 223 2.06 28.01 -24.39
N ARG A 224 0.93 27.33 -24.58
CA ARG A 224 0.31 26.55 -23.51
C ARG A 224 1.32 25.49 -23.09
N PHE A 225 1.85 25.64 -21.89
CA PHE A 225 2.85 24.76 -21.31
C PHE A 225 2.24 24.10 -20.08
N PRO A 226 2.27 22.76 -19.96
CA PRO A 226 2.72 21.79 -20.96
C PRO A 226 1.78 21.72 -22.19
N GLU A 227 2.30 21.23 -23.32
CA GLU A 227 1.52 21.09 -24.58
C GLU A 227 0.28 20.20 -24.39
N GLU A 228 0.43 19.14 -23.59
CA GLU A 228 -0.67 18.31 -23.11
C GLU A 228 -0.85 18.49 -21.59
N PRO A 229 -2.09 18.62 -21.08
CA PRO A 229 -2.34 18.68 -19.64
C PRO A 229 -1.79 17.45 -18.91
N GLN A 230 -0.96 17.67 -17.90
CA GLN A 230 -0.39 16.62 -17.07
C GLN A 230 -1.17 16.51 -15.76
N GLU A 231 -1.87 15.40 -15.55
CA GLU A 231 -2.63 15.14 -14.31
C GLU A 231 -1.70 14.89 -13.12
N ASN A 232 -0.63 14.12 -13.34
CA ASN A 232 0.36 13.83 -12.32
C ASN A 232 1.26 15.05 -12.05
N LEU A 233 0.92 15.83 -11.02
CA LEU A 233 1.63 17.05 -10.65
C LEU A 233 3.06 16.77 -10.20
N LEU A 234 3.29 15.68 -9.47
CA LEU A 234 4.65 15.30 -9.06
C LEU A 234 5.51 14.92 -10.29
N TYR A 235 4.94 14.24 -11.29
CA TYR A 235 5.64 13.94 -12.53
C TYR A 235 5.94 15.23 -13.31
N PHE A 236 4.98 16.14 -13.38
CA PHE A 236 5.16 17.43 -14.04
C PHE A 236 6.32 18.21 -13.38
N ILE A 237 6.34 18.29 -12.05
CA ILE A 237 7.40 18.97 -11.29
C ILE A 237 8.75 18.27 -11.51
N GLU A 238 8.80 16.94 -11.41
CA GLU A 238 10.03 16.15 -11.65
C GLU A 238 10.68 16.47 -13.00
N LYS A 239 9.88 16.69 -14.06
CA LYS A 239 10.37 16.90 -15.42
C LYS A 239 10.60 18.35 -15.80
N ASN A 240 9.82 19.28 -15.25
CA ASN A 240 9.76 20.65 -15.76
C ASN A 240 10.32 21.70 -14.77
N ALA A 241 10.53 21.34 -13.50
CA ALA A 241 11.08 22.28 -12.53
C ALA A 241 12.59 22.44 -12.73
N ALA A 242 12.97 23.51 -13.42
CA ALA A 242 14.37 23.87 -13.71
C ALA A 242 15.17 24.23 -12.46
N LEU A 243 14.50 24.70 -11.41
CA LEU A 243 15.14 25.14 -10.15
C LEU A 243 15.42 24.00 -9.17
N LEU A 244 14.88 22.79 -9.41
CA LEU A 244 15.14 21.66 -8.53
C LEU A 244 16.56 21.12 -8.73
N GLU A 245 17.28 21.04 -7.63
CA GLU A 245 18.55 20.34 -7.56
C GLU A 245 18.37 18.84 -7.86
N PRO A 246 19.42 18.13 -8.31
CA PRO A 246 19.33 16.70 -8.61
C PRO A 246 18.75 15.86 -7.47
N TRP A 247 19.08 16.20 -6.22
CA TRP A 247 18.58 15.47 -5.05
C TRP A 247 17.10 15.72 -4.77
N GLN A 248 16.64 16.97 -4.86
CA GLN A 248 15.22 17.32 -4.70
C GLN A 248 14.35 16.64 -5.76
N ARG A 249 14.86 16.55 -7.00
CA ARG A 249 14.17 15.83 -8.09
C ARG A 249 14.00 14.34 -7.78
N GLU A 250 14.98 13.73 -7.15
CA GLU A 250 14.88 12.34 -6.72
C GLU A 250 13.90 12.17 -5.54
N VAL A 251 13.86 13.11 -4.59
CA VAL A 251 12.83 13.15 -3.53
C VAL A 251 11.42 13.20 -4.12
N VAL A 252 11.17 14.09 -5.09
CA VAL A 252 9.89 14.17 -5.81
C VAL A 252 9.55 12.83 -6.46
N ARG A 253 10.54 12.17 -7.09
CA ARG A 253 10.37 10.86 -7.73
C ARG A 253 10.01 9.78 -6.70
N ILE A 254 10.63 9.80 -5.53
CA ILE A 254 10.36 8.89 -4.41
C ILE A 254 8.92 8.99 -3.95
N VAL A 255 8.47 10.20 -3.61
CA VAL A 255 7.09 10.43 -3.16
C VAL A 255 6.09 10.04 -4.25
N ARG A 256 6.38 10.34 -5.52
CA ARG A 256 5.54 9.96 -6.65
C ARG A 256 5.38 8.45 -6.81
N LYS A 257 6.48 7.70 -6.76
CA LYS A 257 6.43 6.23 -6.90
C LYS A 257 5.67 5.57 -5.73
N ILE A 258 5.86 6.07 -4.51
CA ILE A 258 5.11 5.60 -3.34
C ILE A 258 3.61 5.93 -3.48
N ALA A 259 3.27 7.15 -3.90
CA ALA A 259 1.89 7.55 -4.16
C ALA A 259 1.20 6.64 -5.19
N GLN A 260 1.92 6.31 -6.26
CA GLN A 260 1.46 5.42 -7.32
C GLN A 260 1.23 4.00 -6.82
N TYR A 261 2.11 3.48 -5.97
CA TYR A 261 1.97 2.13 -5.39
C TYR A 261 0.70 2.00 -4.53
N PHE A 262 0.40 3.00 -3.69
CA PHE A 262 -0.76 2.97 -2.78
C PHE A 262 -2.08 3.38 -3.45
N TYR A 263 -2.04 3.83 -4.70
CA TYR A 263 -3.23 4.31 -5.40
C TYR A 263 -4.32 3.23 -5.56
N PRO A 264 -4.00 2.00 -6.04
CA PRO A 264 -5.00 0.93 -6.14
C PRO A 264 -5.67 0.63 -4.81
N GLN A 265 -4.91 0.55 -3.71
CA GLN A 265 -5.43 0.18 -2.40
C GLN A 265 -6.54 1.13 -1.91
N ARG A 266 -6.37 2.45 -2.13
CA ARG A 266 -7.42 3.42 -1.79
C ARG A 266 -8.63 3.31 -2.71
N GLN A 267 -8.39 3.11 -4.01
CA GLN A 267 -9.48 3.04 -5.00
C GLN A 267 -10.32 1.77 -4.82
N THR A 268 -9.71 0.65 -4.43
CA THR A 268 -10.37 -0.65 -4.34
C THR A 268 -10.76 -1.04 -2.92
N GLN A 269 -10.69 -0.14 -1.94
CA GLN A 269 -10.83 -0.46 -0.53
C GLN A 269 -12.04 -1.37 -0.22
N VAL A 270 -13.25 -0.99 -0.68
CA VAL A 270 -14.47 -1.80 -0.46
C VAL A 270 -14.34 -3.21 -1.04
N MET A 271 -13.80 -3.34 -2.25
CA MET A 271 -13.64 -4.63 -2.91
C MET A 271 -12.51 -5.46 -2.28
N ASN A 272 -11.43 -4.82 -1.83
CA ASN A 272 -10.32 -5.49 -1.17
C ASN A 272 -10.74 -6.07 0.18
N GLU A 273 -11.29 -5.23 1.06
CA GLU A 273 -11.78 -5.65 2.38
C GLU A 273 -12.92 -6.66 2.24
N GLY A 274 -13.82 -6.43 1.29
CA GLY A 274 -14.91 -7.36 0.99
C GLY A 274 -14.44 -8.73 0.52
N TRP A 275 -13.44 -8.78 -0.36
CA TRP A 275 -12.91 -10.04 -0.90
C TRP A 275 -12.19 -10.84 0.17
N ALA A 276 -11.37 -10.17 0.99
CA ALA A 276 -10.73 -10.80 2.13
C ALA A 276 -11.75 -11.30 3.16
N THR A 277 -12.82 -10.52 3.40
CA THR A 277 -13.92 -10.88 4.29
C THR A 277 -14.80 -12.01 3.74
N PHE A 278 -14.90 -12.12 2.43
CA PHE A 278 -15.59 -13.24 1.79
C PHE A 278 -14.77 -14.53 1.93
N TRP A 279 -13.46 -14.46 1.66
CA TRP A 279 -12.60 -15.64 1.68
C TRP A 279 -12.30 -16.14 3.08
N HIS A 280 -11.95 -15.29 4.06
CA HIS A 280 -11.70 -15.80 5.41
C HIS A 280 -12.93 -16.50 6.00
N TYR A 281 -14.14 -16.01 5.71
CA TYR A 281 -15.40 -16.59 6.12
C TYR A 281 -15.60 -17.93 5.42
N THR A 282 -15.42 -17.97 4.10
CA THR A 282 -15.60 -19.20 3.31
C THR A 282 -14.59 -20.28 3.68
N LEU A 283 -13.30 -19.92 3.84
CA LEU A 283 -12.23 -20.86 4.18
C LEU A 283 -12.42 -21.45 5.57
N LEU A 284 -12.66 -20.62 6.59
CA LEU A 284 -12.83 -21.10 7.96
C LEU A 284 -14.10 -21.94 8.12
N ASN A 285 -15.23 -21.54 7.54
CA ASN A 285 -16.44 -22.38 7.57
C ASN A 285 -16.21 -23.71 6.83
N THR A 286 -15.51 -23.71 5.69
CA THR A 286 -15.17 -24.96 4.98
C THR A 286 -14.28 -25.87 5.82
N MET A 287 -13.32 -25.32 6.57
CA MET A 287 -12.48 -26.11 7.47
C MET A 287 -13.31 -26.68 8.64
N TYR A 288 -14.27 -25.92 9.17
CA TYR A 288 -15.21 -26.41 10.18
C TYR A 288 -16.09 -27.54 9.66
N ASP A 289 -16.66 -27.41 8.46
CA ASP A 289 -17.48 -28.45 7.83
C ASP A 289 -16.70 -29.75 7.59
N ARG A 290 -15.37 -29.66 7.42
CA ARG A 290 -14.45 -30.80 7.33
C ARG A 290 -14.05 -31.39 8.69
N GLY A 291 -14.55 -30.82 9.80
CA GLY A 291 -14.23 -31.24 11.16
C GLY A 291 -12.83 -30.84 11.64
N LEU A 292 -12.18 -29.89 10.97
CA LEU A 292 -10.83 -29.42 11.34
C LEU A 292 -10.87 -28.39 12.47
N LEU A 293 -11.98 -27.67 12.66
CA LEU A 293 -12.12 -26.61 13.66
C LEU A 293 -13.13 -27.00 14.74
N ALA A 294 -12.91 -26.56 15.97
CA ALA A 294 -13.80 -26.80 17.11
C ALA A 294 -14.88 -25.71 17.24
N ASP A 295 -15.99 -26.02 17.91
CA ASP A 295 -17.09 -25.05 18.13
C ASP A 295 -16.63 -23.79 18.87
N GLY A 296 -15.73 -23.93 19.86
CA GLY A 296 -15.18 -22.80 20.61
C GLY A 296 -14.39 -21.84 19.72
N PHE A 297 -13.58 -22.39 18.80
CA PHE A 297 -12.87 -21.60 17.78
C PHE A 297 -13.86 -20.83 16.92
N MET A 298 -14.95 -21.48 16.49
CA MET A 298 -15.97 -20.85 15.64
C MET A 298 -16.63 -19.66 16.33
N MET A 299 -17.03 -19.82 17.59
CA MET A 299 -17.67 -18.75 18.36
C MET A 299 -16.78 -17.52 18.50
N GLU A 300 -15.48 -17.72 18.71
CA GLU A 300 -14.52 -16.63 18.88
C GLU A 300 -14.33 -15.83 17.59
N TRP A 301 -13.98 -16.48 16.47
CA TRP A 301 -13.72 -15.74 15.24
C TRP A 301 -15.01 -15.16 14.65
N LEU A 302 -16.16 -15.82 14.78
CA LEU A 302 -17.46 -15.27 14.33
C LEU A 302 -17.85 -14.02 15.12
N SER A 303 -17.54 -13.97 16.42
CA SER A 303 -17.74 -12.76 17.22
C SER A 303 -16.90 -11.61 16.70
N SER A 304 -15.65 -11.87 16.30
CA SER A 304 -14.79 -10.85 15.69
C SER A 304 -15.30 -10.42 14.30
N HIS A 305 -15.60 -11.39 13.42
CA HIS A 305 -16.13 -11.15 12.08
C HIS A 305 -17.40 -10.29 12.12
N THR A 306 -18.39 -10.67 12.95
CA THR A 306 -19.65 -9.91 13.09
C THR A 306 -19.45 -8.50 13.63
N GLY A 307 -18.48 -8.30 14.53
CA GLY A 307 -18.08 -6.98 14.99
C GLY A 307 -17.52 -6.09 13.87
N VAL A 308 -16.68 -6.66 13.00
CA VAL A 308 -16.06 -5.94 11.87
C VAL A 308 -17.07 -5.60 10.77
N ILE A 309 -17.99 -6.51 10.43
CA ILE A 309 -18.99 -6.27 9.38
C ILE A 309 -20.22 -5.50 9.88
N PHE A 310 -20.25 -5.09 11.14
CA PHE A 310 -21.37 -4.31 11.67
C PHE A 310 -21.43 -2.94 11.01
N GLN A 311 -22.57 -2.64 10.36
CA GLN A 311 -22.88 -1.32 9.81
C GLN A 311 -23.96 -0.66 10.68
N PRO A 312 -23.62 0.40 11.45
CA PRO A 312 -24.63 1.17 12.16
C PRO A 312 -25.65 1.77 11.18
N PRO A 313 -26.95 1.87 11.55
CA PRO A 313 -27.94 2.56 10.75
C PRO A 313 -27.64 4.07 10.71
N VAL A 314 -28.10 4.76 9.65
CA VAL A 314 -27.78 6.18 9.37
C VAL A 314 -28.08 7.13 10.54
N GLY A 315 -29.09 6.84 11.36
CA GLY A 315 -29.45 7.65 12.53
C GLY A 315 -28.63 7.37 13.81
N HIS A 316 -27.72 6.40 13.78
CA HIS A 316 -26.94 6.00 14.96
C HIS A 316 -25.75 6.96 15.18
N ARG A 317 -25.42 7.27 16.44
CA ARG A 317 -24.31 8.19 16.79
C ARG A 317 -22.94 7.71 16.28
N ALA A 318 -22.76 6.40 16.16
CA ALA A 318 -21.54 5.79 15.65
C ALA A 318 -21.50 5.66 14.12
N TYR A 319 -22.52 6.15 13.40
CA TYR A 319 -22.51 6.13 11.94
C TYR A 319 -21.45 7.11 11.41
N SER A 320 -20.44 6.58 10.71
CA SER A 320 -19.33 7.34 10.14
C SER A 320 -19.22 7.20 8.62
N GLY A 321 -20.27 6.70 7.96
CA GLY A 321 -20.29 6.39 6.53
C GLY A 321 -20.48 4.91 6.26
N ILE A 322 -20.03 4.48 5.07
CA ILE A 322 -20.12 3.10 4.62
C ILE A 322 -18.95 2.30 5.19
N ASN A 323 -19.25 1.20 5.86
CA ASN A 323 -18.29 0.21 6.31
C ASN A 323 -17.86 -0.64 5.08
N PRO A 324 -16.59 -0.58 4.66
CA PRO A 324 -16.10 -1.29 3.48
C PRO A 324 -16.22 -2.82 3.64
N TYR A 325 -16.01 -3.36 4.84
CA TYR A 325 -16.16 -4.78 5.14
C TYR A 325 -17.61 -5.23 4.97
N ALA A 326 -18.55 -4.48 5.54
CA ALA A 326 -19.98 -4.82 5.49
C ALA A 326 -20.52 -4.82 4.05
N LEU A 327 -20.26 -3.73 3.30
CA LEU A 327 -20.71 -3.61 1.92
C LEU A 327 -20.00 -4.61 1.01
N GLY A 328 -18.67 -4.70 1.10
CA GLY A 328 -17.88 -5.58 0.26
C GLY A 328 -18.22 -7.06 0.47
N PHE A 329 -18.34 -7.52 1.71
CA PHE A 329 -18.76 -8.88 2.01
C PHE A 329 -20.14 -9.18 1.42
N SER A 330 -21.12 -8.31 1.65
CA SER A 330 -22.47 -8.44 1.10
C SER A 330 -22.47 -8.54 -0.42
N MET A 331 -21.64 -7.73 -1.10
CA MET A 331 -21.49 -7.79 -2.56
C MET A 331 -20.99 -9.16 -3.03
N PHE A 332 -19.92 -9.69 -2.44
CA PHE A 332 -19.38 -11.00 -2.86
C PHE A 332 -20.28 -12.16 -2.48
N THR A 333 -20.95 -12.11 -1.33
CA THR A 333 -21.97 -13.09 -0.96
C THR A 333 -23.13 -13.09 -1.95
N ASP A 334 -23.59 -11.91 -2.38
CA ASP A 334 -24.67 -11.80 -3.38
C ASP A 334 -24.22 -12.29 -4.76
N LEU A 335 -22.98 -11.98 -5.17
CA LEU A 335 -22.39 -12.52 -6.40
C LEU A 335 -22.34 -14.05 -6.38
N ARG A 336 -21.90 -14.67 -5.26
CA ARG A 336 -21.92 -16.14 -5.12
C ARG A 336 -23.33 -16.68 -5.28
N ARG A 337 -24.32 -16.08 -4.59
CA ARG A 337 -25.74 -16.47 -4.66
C ARG A 337 -26.33 -16.38 -6.08
N ILE A 338 -25.82 -15.49 -6.93
CA ILE A 338 -26.29 -15.34 -8.32
C ILE A 338 -25.65 -16.40 -9.24
N CYS A 339 -24.40 -16.80 -8.95
CA CYS A 339 -23.64 -17.73 -9.78
C CYS A 339 -23.90 -19.21 -9.44
N GLU A 340 -24.30 -19.51 -8.20
CA GLU A 340 -24.77 -20.82 -7.72
C GLU A 340 -26.28 -20.96 -7.90
#